data_AF-A0A2N2CU88-F1
#
_entry.id   AF-A0A2N2CU88-F1
#
_cell.length_a   1.000
_cell.length_b   1.000
_cell.length_c   1.000
_cell.angle_alpha   90.00
_cell.angle_beta   90.00
_cell.angle_gamma   90.00
#
_symmetry.space_group_name_H-M   'P 1'
#
loop_
_entity.id
_entity.type
_entity.pdbx_description
1 polymer ?
#
loop_
_entity_poly.entity_id
_entity_poly.type
_entity_poly.pdbx_seq_one_letter_code
_entity_poly.pdbx_strand_id
1 'polypeptide(L)'
;MKEAYMNENMRSCELPIPYPPLKTDGKNLYYAMLLTNDLAGAVSEMSAVTAYSFQHFVTYNQKISETIKCISLIEIRHLGIIGKLISNYGGNPRLAVQAGCKSTFWNAQYISYETNPKCYLKENIVNEKAAIASYNNRISQITDRAVQELLKRIILDEENHISLFSDLLEEFY
;
A
#
# COMPACT_ATOMS: atom_id res chain seq x y z
N MET A 1 14.56 -15.65 -12.34
CA MET A 1 14.30 -15.15 -13.70
C MET A 1 14.05 -13.67 -13.59
N LYS A 2 14.85 -12.84 -14.27
CA LYS A 2 14.54 -11.41 -14.43
C LYS A 2 13.57 -11.31 -15.60
N GLU A 3 12.29 -11.14 -15.35
CA GLU A 3 11.37 -10.71 -16.40
C GLU A 3 11.61 -9.22 -16.62
N ALA A 4 12.35 -8.91 -17.68
CA ALA A 4 12.52 -7.56 -18.19
C ALA A 4 11.25 -7.19 -18.96
N TYR A 5 10.31 -6.52 -18.30
CA TYR A 5 9.29 -5.71 -18.96
C TYR A 5 9.45 -4.26 -18.47
N MET A 6 10.55 -3.64 -18.87
CA MET A 6 10.72 -2.19 -18.75
C MET A 6 10.75 -1.63 -20.16
N ASN A 7 9.61 -1.10 -20.58
CA ASN A 7 9.52 -0.24 -21.75
C ASN A 7 10.35 1.02 -21.40
N GLU A 8 11.39 1.33 -22.17
CA GLU A 8 12.41 2.35 -21.83
C GLU A 8 11.85 3.78 -21.65
N ASN A 9 10.57 4.01 -21.97
CA ASN A 9 9.86 5.28 -21.83
C ASN A 9 8.81 5.31 -20.70
N MET A 10 8.71 4.28 -19.85
CA MET A 10 7.77 4.27 -18.72
C MET A 10 8.49 4.71 -17.44
N ARG A 11 7.99 5.76 -16.78
CA ARG A 11 8.46 6.18 -15.45
C ARG A 11 8.36 4.98 -14.51
N SER A 12 9.45 4.67 -13.81
CA SER A 12 9.52 3.52 -12.91
C SER A 12 8.49 3.66 -11.78
N CYS A 13 7.76 2.58 -11.49
CA CYS A 13 6.89 2.52 -10.31
C CYS A 13 7.72 2.41 -9.03
N GLU A 14 8.90 1.80 -9.09
CA GLU A 14 9.83 1.70 -7.96
C GLU A 14 10.71 2.96 -7.90
N LEU A 15 10.72 3.62 -6.75
CA LEU A 15 11.66 4.69 -6.47
C LEU A 15 13.05 4.11 -6.16
N PRO A 16 14.14 4.74 -6.64
CA PRO A 16 15.52 4.30 -6.38
C PRO A 16 16.00 4.68 -4.97
N ILE A 17 15.10 4.62 -3.98
CA ILE A 17 15.35 4.96 -2.58
C ILE A 17 15.17 3.67 -1.76
N PRO A 18 16.21 3.16 -1.10
CA PRO A 18 16.10 1.93 -0.32
C PRO A 18 15.20 2.12 0.91
N TYR A 19 14.54 1.04 1.34
CA TYR A 19 13.85 1.06 2.63
C TYR A 19 14.86 1.02 3.77
N PRO A 20 14.64 1.80 4.85
CA PRO A 20 15.40 1.68 6.08
C PRO A 20 15.36 0.25 6.64
N PRO A 21 16.34 -0.13 7.49
CA PRO A 21 16.33 -1.44 8.13
C PRO A 21 15.05 -1.69 8.92
N LEU A 22 14.44 -2.86 8.71
CA LEU A 22 13.20 -3.26 9.37
C LEU A 22 13.49 -3.70 10.80
N LYS A 23 13.53 -2.74 11.72
CA LYS A 23 13.77 -2.94 13.15
C LYS A 23 12.72 -2.20 13.98
N THR A 24 12.47 -2.71 15.18
CA THR A 24 11.70 -2.01 16.22
C THR A 24 12.58 -1.87 17.47
N ASP A 25 12.33 -0.86 18.29
CA ASP A 25 13.04 -0.60 19.55
C ASP A 25 12.63 -1.57 20.68
N GLY A 26 11.73 -2.52 20.39
CA GLY A 26 11.28 -3.56 21.30
C GLY A 26 9.90 -4.08 20.95
N LYS A 27 9.30 -4.83 21.88
CA LYS A 27 7.90 -5.24 21.80
C LYS A 27 6.99 -4.11 22.27
N ASN A 28 5.88 -3.90 21.55
CA ASN A 28 4.84 -2.94 21.93
C ASN A 28 3.51 -3.33 21.28
N LEU A 29 2.62 -3.98 22.04
CA LEU A 29 1.34 -4.47 21.51
C LEU A 29 0.39 -3.35 21.08
N TYR A 30 0.52 -2.16 21.64
CA TYR A 30 -0.26 -1.00 21.20
C TYR A 30 0.17 -0.58 19.79
N TYR A 31 1.47 -0.49 19.52
CA TYR A 31 1.97 -0.17 18.17
C TYR A 31 1.64 -1.27 17.16
N ALA A 32 1.74 -2.54 17.56
CA ALA A 32 1.27 -3.64 16.73
C ALA A 32 -0.23 -3.49 16.38
N MET A 33 -1.07 -3.15 17.36
CA MET A 33 -2.51 -2.92 17.15
C MET A 33 -2.77 -1.77 16.16
N LEU A 34 -2.08 -0.63 16.30
CA LEU A 34 -2.25 0.51 15.40
C LEU A 34 -2.01 0.13 13.93
N LEU A 35 -0.92 -0.61 13.68
CA LEU A 35 -0.52 -1.03 12.33
C LEU A 35 -1.45 -2.07 11.70
N THR A 36 -2.33 -2.73 12.47
CA THR A 36 -3.30 -3.68 11.89
C THR A 36 -4.29 -3.01 10.93
N ASN A 37 -4.57 -1.72 11.12
CA ASN A 37 -5.40 -0.96 10.19
C ASN A 37 -4.71 -0.76 8.84
N ASP A 38 -3.41 -0.48 8.85
CA ASP A 38 -2.62 -0.28 7.63
C ASP A 38 -2.35 -1.61 6.92
N LEU A 39 -2.32 -2.73 7.67
CA LEU A 39 -2.25 -4.08 7.10
C LEU A 39 -3.55 -4.52 6.43
N ALA A 40 -4.70 -4.30 7.10
CA ALA A 40 -5.93 -5.07 6.83
C ALA A 40 -7.24 -4.27 7.01
N GLY A 41 -7.18 -2.95 7.05
CA GLY A 41 -8.35 -2.07 7.02
C GLY A 41 -8.97 -1.93 5.63
N ALA A 42 -10.04 -1.12 5.52
CA ALA A 42 -10.69 -0.87 4.24
C ALA A 42 -9.77 -0.14 3.24
N VAL A 43 -9.04 0.87 3.72
CA VAL A 43 -7.87 1.45 3.04
C VAL A 43 -6.64 0.90 3.75
N SER A 44 -5.94 -0.03 3.09
CA SER A 44 -4.80 -0.78 3.64
C SER A 44 -3.98 -1.39 2.51
N GLU A 45 -2.80 -1.89 2.86
CA GLU A 45 -1.94 -2.62 1.93
C GLU A 45 -2.64 -3.84 1.32
N MET A 46 -3.39 -4.60 2.13
CA MET A 46 -4.13 -5.75 1.62
C MET A 46 -5.21 -5.31 0.62
N SER A 47 -5.89 -4.19 0.90
CA SER A 47 -6.87 -3.64 -0.03
C SER A 47 -6.24 -3.14 -1.32
N ALA A 48 -5.11 -2.45 -1.25
CA ALA A 48 -4.39 -1.94 -2.41
C ALA A 48 -3.89 -3.09 -3.31
N VAL A 49 -3.19 -4.08 -2.74
CA VAL A 49 -2.74 -5.28 -3.46
C VAL A 49 -3.88 -5.96 -4.21
N THR A 50 -5.02 -6.17 -3.55
CA THR A 50 -6.13 -6.92 -4.15
C THR A 50 -6.91 -6.09 -5.16
N ALA A 51 -7.13 -4.79 -4.91
CA ALA A 51 -7.74 -3.87 -5.88
C ALA A 51 -6.90 -3.78 -7.15
N TYR A 52 -5.59 -3.55 -7.02
CA TYR A 52 -4.70 -3.34 -8.16
C TYR A 52 -4.50 -4.63 -8.94
N SER A 53 -4.45 -5.78 -8.25
CA SER A 53 -4.46 -7.09 -8.93
C SER A 53 -5.72 -7.29 -9.77
N PHE A 54 -6.91 -7.02 -9.20
CA PHE A 54 -8.17 -7.11 -9.95
C PHE A 54 -8.17 -6.17 -11.16
N GLN A 55 -7.80 -4.92 -10.97
CA GLN A 55 -7.75 -3.91 -12.04
C GLN A 55 -6.78 -4.32 -13.15
N HIS A 56 -5.61 -4.86 -12.81
CA HIS A 56 -4.67 -5.43 -13.78
C HIS A 56 -5.33 -6.54 -14.62
N PHE A 57 -6.08 -7.45 -14.00
CA PHE A 57 -6.75 -8.56 -14.70
C PHE A 57 -7.80 -8.10 -15.71
N VAL A 58 -8.52 -7.01 -15.41
CA VAL A 58 -9.65 -6.55 -16.23
C VAL A 58 -9.28 -5.43 -17.21
N THR A 59 -8.08 -4.87 -17.12
CA THR A 59 -7.67 -3.72 -17.94
C THR A 59 -7.04 -4.16 -19.26
N TYR A 60 -7.69 -3.79 -20.37
CA TYR A 60 -7.18 -4.04 -21.73
C TYR A 60 -6.05 -3.11 -22.17
N ASN A 61 -6.03 -1.85 -21.68
CA ASN A 61 -4.96 -0.93 -22.01
C ASN A 61 -3.65 -1.41 -21.35
N GLN A 62 -2.70 -1.85 -22.17
CA GLN A 62 -1.46 -2.46 -21.68
C GLN A 62 -0.62 -1.52 -20.81
N LYS A 63 -0.57 -0.21 -21.14
CA LYS A 63 0.19 0.76 -20.35
C LYS A 63 -0.38 0.90 -18.94
N ILE A 64 -1.70 1.05 -18.84
CA ILE A 64 -2.40 1.13 -17.55
C ILE A 64 -2.22 -0.18 -16.78
N SER A 65 -2.47 -1.31 -17.44
CA SER A 65 -2.40 -2.64 -16.84
C SER A 65 -1.01 -2.96 -16.27
N GLU A 66 0.06 -2.71 -17.01
CA GLU A 66 1.43 -2.94 -16.53
C GLU A 66 1.84 -1.95 -15.44
N THR A 67 1.39 -0.69 -15.50
CA THR A 67 1.66 0.29 -14.43
C THR A 67 1.00 -0.13 -13.12
N ILE A 68 -0.27 -0.53 -13.15
CA ILE A 68 -1.02 -1.00 -11.97
C ILE A 68 -0.40 -2.27 -11.40
N LYS A 69 -0.02 -3.22 -12.26
CA LYS A 69 0.71 -4.43 -11.83
C LYS A 69 2.02 -4.08 -11.13
N CYS A 70 2.78 -3.14 -11.68
CA CYS A 70 4.03 -2.67 -11.09
C CYS A 70 3.79 -2.10 -9.69
N ILE A 71 2.80 -1.22 -9.53
CA ILE A 71 2.40 -0.65 -8.24
C ILE A 71 1.95 -1.75 -7.26
N SER A 72 1.12 -2.72 -7.70
CA SER A 72 0.69 -3.86 -6.86
C SER A 72 1.87 -4.65 -6.27
N LEU A 73 2.98 -4.79 -7.00
CA LEU A 73 4.19 -5.45 -6.48
C LEU A 73 4.86 -4.64 -5.36
N ILE A 74 4.79 -3.30 -5.43
CA ILE A 74 5.24 -2.41 -4.35
C ILE A 74 4.32 -2.56 -3.13
N GLU A 75 2.99 -2.62 -3.32
CA GLU A 75 2.06 -2.84 -2.20
C GLU A 75 2.24 -4.20 -1.53
N ILE A 76 2.63 -5.25 -2.26
CA ILE A 76 2.99 -6.54 -1.65
C ILE A 76 4.22 -6.37 -0.72
N ARG A 77 5.16 -5.50 -1.10
CA ARG A 77 6.33 -5.19 -0.26
C ARG A 77 5.93 -4.38 0.96
N HIS A 78 5.06 -3.38 0.82
CA HIS A 78 4.50 -2.62 1.94
C HIS A 78 3.74 -3.54 2.91
N LEU A 79 2.86 -4.40 2.41
CA LEU A 79 2.15 -5.41 3.19
C LEU A 79 3.12 -6.27 4.01
N GLY A 80 4.21 -6.72 3.38
CA GLY A 80 5.28 -7.48 4.04
C GLY A 80 6.00 -6.68 5.13
N ILE A 81 6.28 -5.40 4.87
CA ILE A 81 6.88 -4.50 5.85
C ILE A 81 5.98 -4.33 7.07
N ILE A 82 4.71 -3.96 6.87
CA ILE A 82 3.74 -3.75 7.94
C ILE A 82 3.50 -5.03 8.75
N GLY A 83 3.34 -6.17 8.07
CA GLY A 83 3.16 -7.47 8.73
C GLY A 83 4.37 -7.86 9.60
N LYS A 84 5.58 -7.54 9.14
CA LYS A 84 6.80 -7.80 9.91
C LYS A 84 6.95 -6.84 11.08
N LEU A 85 6.58 -5.57 10.94
CA LEU A 85 6.55 -4.62 12.05
C LEU A 85 5.58 -5.08 13.16
N ILE A 86 4.37 -5.50 12.80
CA ILE A 86 3.39 -6.05 13.74
C ILE A 86 3.98 -7.24 14.50
N SER A 87 4.64 -8.16 13.78
CA SER A 87 5.29 -9.34 14.38
C SER A 87 6.44 -8.95 15.32
N ASN A 88 7.30 -8.01 14.92
CA ASN A 88 8.44 -7.55 15.72
C ASN A 88 7.99 -6.85 17.01
N TYR A 89 6.88 -6.11 16.95
CA TYR A 89 6.24 -5.54 18.13
C TYR A 89 5.56 -6.58 19.03
N GLY A 90 5.54 -7.86 18.65
CA GLY A 90 4.96 -8.97 19.41
C GLY A 90 3.48 -9.22 19.14
N GLY A 91 2.90 -8.56 18.13
CA GLY A 91 1.54 -8.82 17.66
C GLY A 91 1.47 -9.99 16.68
N ASN A 92 0.24 -10.35 16.30
CA ASN A 92 -0.03 -11.35 15.27
C ASN A 92 -0.58 -10.64 14.02
N PRO A 93 0.13 -10.65 12.87
CA PRO A 93 -0.27 -9.97 11.64
C PRO A 93 -1.38 -10.74 10.90
N ARG A 94 -2.48 -11.01 11.60
CA ARG A 94 -3.71 -11.52 10.97
C ARG A 94 -4.20 -10.46 10.00
N LEU A 95 -4.80 -10.87 8.89
CA LEU A 95 -5.54 -9.98 7.99
C LEU A 95 -6.86 -9.54 8.66
N ALA A 96 -6.73 -8.80 9.76
CA ALA A 96 -7.81 -8.29 10.58
C ALA A 96 -7.37 -7.03 11.32
N VAL A 97 -8.25 -6.04 11.39
CA VAL A 97 -8.05 -4.85 12.22
C VAL A 97 -8.36 -5.18 13.68
N GLN A 98 -7.46 -4.86 14.59
CA GLN A 98 -7.61 -5.07 16.02
C GLN A 98 -8.12 -3.79 16.70
N ALA A 99 -9.22 -3.89 17.44
CA ALA A 99 -9.80 -2.80 18.23
C ALA A 99 -10.13 -3.31 19.64
N GLY A 100 -9.22 -3.07 20.59
CA GLY A 100 -9.34 -3.61 21.95
C GLY A 100 -9.34 -5.14 21.94
N CYS A 101 -10.38 -5.78 22.45
CA CYS A 101 -10.54 -7.24 22.41
C CYS A 101 -11.22 -7.76 21.13
N LYS A 102 -11.71 -6.88 20.25
CA LYS A 102 -12.42 -7.26 19.03
C LYS A 102 -11.47 -7.22 17.83
N SER A 103 -11.71 -8.11 16.87
CA SER A 103 -11.03 -8.10 15.58
C SER A 103 -12.04 -8.22 14.44
N THR A 104 -11.88 -7.40 13.42
CA THR A 104 -12.68 -7.48 12.19
C THR A 104 -11.77 -7.97 11.09
N PHE A 105 -12.06 -9.14 10.53
CA PHE A 105 -11.28 -9.69 9.42
C PHE A 105 -11.48 -8.85 8.17
N TRP A 106 -10.37 -8.62 7.47
CA TRP A 106 -10.40 -8.08 6.13
C TRP A 106 -11.20 -9.02 5.24
N ASN A 107 -11.97 -8.44 4.33
CA ASN A 107 -12.74 -9.22 3.38
C ASN A 107 -12.86 -8.48 2.04
N ALA A 108 -13.16 -9.26 1.01
CA ALA A 108 -13.18 -8.78 -0.37
C ALA A 108 -14.28 -7.74 -0.68
N GLN A 109 -15.20 -7.43 0.25
CA GLN A 109 -16.20 -6.36 0.09
C GLN A 109 -15.59 -4.96 0.22
N TYR A 110 -14.35 -4.85 0.71
CA TYR A 110 -13.62 -3.57 0.70
C TYR A 110 -13.13 -3.15 -0.69
N ILE A 111 -13.20 -4.06 -1.67
CA ILE A 111 -12.69 -3.81 -3.02
C ILE A 111 -13.81 -3.30 -3.93
N SER A 112 -13.54 -2.18 -4.58
CA SER A 112 -14.31 -1.71 -5.73
C SER A 112 -13.99 -2.59 -6.94
N TYR A 113 -15.00 -3.27 -7.47
CA TYR A 113 -14.88 -4.06 -8.70
C TYR A 113 -15.24 -3.24 -9.95
N GLU A 114 -15.03 -1.93 -9.90
CA GLU A 114 -15.17 -1.04 -11.05
C GLU A 114 -14.18 -1.44 -12.16
N THR A 115 -14.67 -1.45 -13.40
CA THR A 115 -13.91 -1.89 -14.58
C THR A 115 -13.57 -0.74 -15.52
N ASN A 116 -14.21 0.43 -15.36
CA ASN A 116 -13.89 1.64 -16.10
C ASN A 116 -12.57 2.25 -15.60
N PRO A 117 -11.52 2.32 -16.45
CA PRO A 117 -10.22 2.85 -16.03
C PRO A 117 -10.24 4.28 -15.51
N LYS A 118 -11.05 5.15 -16.10
CA LYS A 118 -11.17 6.54 -15.63
C LYS A 118 -11.75 6.62 -14.23
N CYS A 119 -12.63 5.69 -13.86
CA CYS A 119 -13.25 5.64 -12.54
C CYS A 119 -12.29 5.06 -11.51
N TYR A 120 -11.74 3.86 -11.75
CA TYR A 120 -10.87 3.24 -10.75
C TYR A 120 -9.56 4.02 -10.55
N LEU A 121 -9.01 4.71 -11.56
CA LEU A 121 -7.81 5.54 -11.38
C LEU A 121 -8.06 6.70 -10.40
N LYS A 122 -9.27 7.28 -10.44
CA LYS A 122 -9.67 8.32 -9.47
C LYS A 122 -9.83 7.74 -8.07
N GLU A 123 -10.43 6.56 -7.96
CA GLU A 123 -10.58 5.86 -6.68
C GLU A 123 -9.22 5.51 -6.08
N ASN A 124 -8.28 5.02 -6.90
CA ASN A 124 -6.92 4.72 -6.47
C ASN A 124 -6.23 5.96 -5.92
N ILE A 125 -6.28 7.11 -6.62
CA ILE A 125 -5.72 8.37 -6.11
C ILE A 125 -6.32 8.78 -4.76
N VAL A 126 -7.61 8.58 -4.56
CA VAL A 126 -8.27 8.86 -3.27
C VAL A 126 -7.79 7.91 -2.19
N ASN A 127 -7.68 6.62 -2.50
CA ASN A 127 -7.22 5.59 -1.57
C ASN A 127 -5.76 5.83 -1.16
N GLU A 128 -4.87 6.18 -2.09
CA GLU A 128 -3.47 6.51 -1.78
C GLU A 128 -3.36 7.73 -0.87
N LYS A 129 -4.14 8.79 -1.13
CA LYS A 129 -4.19 9.96 -0.24
C LYS A 129 -4.67 9.58 1.17
N ALA A 130 -5.62 8.65 1.27
CA ALA A 130 -6.09 8.14 2.55
C ALA A 130 -5.04 7.24 3.24
N ALA A 131 -4.27 6.45 2.49
CA ALA A 131 -3.14 5.69 3.02
C ALA A 131 -2.06 6.62 3.59
N ILE A 132 -1.66 7.66 2.86
CA ILE A 132 -0.74 8.71 3.34
C ILE A 132 -1.25 9.36 4.63
N ALA A 133 -2.55 9.69 4.69
CA ALA A 133 -3.15 10.25 5.90
C ALA A 133 -3.10 9.26 7.08
N SER A 134 -3.34 7.97 6.83
CA SER A 134 -3.21 6.92 7.85
C SER A 134 -1.76 6.83 8.34
N TYR A 135 -0.78 6.79 7.44
CA TYR A 135 0.64 6.73 7.80
C TYR A 135 1.11 7.95 8.60
N ASN A 136 0.70 9.16 8.22
CA ASN A 136 0.98 10.37 8.98
C ASN A 136 0.38 10.30 10.40
N ASN A 137 -0.84 9.75 10.52
CA ASN A 137 -1.45 9.51 11.82
C ASN A 137 -0.68 8.44 12.64
N ARG A 138 -0.12 7.40 12.00
CA ARG A 138 0.74 6.43 12.70
C ARG A 138 2.05 7.05 13.17
N ILE A 139 2.67 7.88 12.35
CA ILE A 139 3.91 8.60 12.70
C ILE A 139 3.71 9.48 13.94
N SER A 140 2.52 10.07 14.13
CA SER A 140 2.22 10.86 15.33
C SER A 140 1.99 10.03 16.60
N GLN A 141 1.61 8.74 16.46
CA GLN A 141 1.28 7.84 17.58
C GLN A 141 2.43 6.89 17.97
N ILE A 142 3.31 6.56 17.02
CA ILE A 142 4.45 5.66 17.22
C ILE A 142 5.70 6.51 17.42
N THR A 143 6.36 6.37 18.58
CA THR A 143 7.58 7.15 18.90
C THR A 143 8.89 6.46 18.49
N ASP A 144 8.81 5.20 18.04
CA ASP A 144 9.92 4.44 17.48
C ASP A 144 10.42 5.12 16.19
N ARG A 145 11.62 5.72 16.27
CA ARG A 145 12.17 6.51 15.16
C ARG A 145 12.47 5.65 13.93
N ALA A 146 12.90 4.40 14.11
CA ALA A 146 13.21 3.53 12.99
C ALA A 146 11.94 3.19 12.20
N VAL A 147 10.84 2.94 12.92
CA VAL A 147 9.53 2.74 12.29
C VAL A 147 9.00 4.02 11.65
N GLN A 148 9.14 5.18 12.29
CA GLN A 148 8.74 6.46 11.66
C GLN A 148 9.45 6.69 10.32
N GLU A 149 10.76 6.46 10.24
CA GLU A 149 11.50 6.60 8.98
C GLU A 149 11.06 5.59 7.92
N LEU A 150 10.71 4.36 8.34
CA LEU A 150 10.18 3.35 7.43
C LEU A 150 8.80 3.74 6.88
N LEU A 151 7.91 4.27 7.72
CA LEU A 151 6.59 4.77 7.29
C LEU A 151 6.71 6.00 6.39
N LYS A 152 7.63 6.93 6.67
CA LYS A 152 7.93 8.06 5.78
C LYS A 152 8.43 7.59 4.42
N ARG A 153 9.23 6.51 4.39
CA ARG A 153 9.68 5.94 3.12
C ARG A 153 8.50 5.34 2.33
N ILE A 154 7.57 4.65 2.98
CA ILE A 154 6.34 4.16 2.33
C ILE A 154 5.53 5.32 1.75
N ILE A 155 5.37 6.43 2.49
CA ILE A 155 4.69 7.64 1.99
C ILE A 155 5.28 8.14 0.66
N LEU A 156 6.60 8.05 0.46
CA LEU A 156 7.21 8.45 -0.82
C LEU A 156 6.75 7.55 -1.98
N ASP A 157 6.54 6.26 -1.74
CA ASP A 157 5.98 5.37 -2.77
C ASP A 157 4.51 5.74 -3.04
N GLU A 158 3.70 6.03 -2.02
CA GLU A 158 2.29 6.43 -2.22
C GLU A 158 2.16 7.76 -2.98
N GLU A 159 3.05 8.72 -2.73
CA GLU A 159 3.14 9.95 -3.51
C GLU A 159 3.50 9.66 -4.98
N ASN A 160 4.39 8.69 -5.23
CA ASN A 160 4.72 8.25 -6.59
C ASN A 160 3.55 7.50 -7.25
N HIS A 161 2.82 6.66 -6.50
CA HIS A 161 1.61 5.98 -6.98
C HIS A 161 0.54 6.99 -7.42
N ILE A 162 0.28 8.02 -6.61
CA ILE A 162 -0.63 9.12 -6.98
C ILE A 162 -0.18 9.80 -8.26
N SER A 163 1.12 10.10 -8.40
CA SER A 163 1.66 10.72 -9.61
C SER A 163 1.42 9.83 -10.83
N LEU A 164 1.71 8.54 -10.75
CA LEU A 164 1.54 7.59 -11.86
C LEU A 164 0.05 7.43 -12.24
N PHE A 165 -0.84 7.31 -11.25
CA PHE A 165 -2.27 7.25 -11.53
C PHE A 165 -2.80 8.55 -12.15
N SER A 166 -2.26 9.69 -11.75
CA SER A 166 -2.63 11.00 -12.31
C SER A 166 -2.16 11.12 -13.76
N ASP A 167 -0.91 10.74 -14.06
CA ASP A 167 -0.36 10.72 -15.42
C ASP A 167 -1.20 9.83 -16.35
N LEU A 168 -1.63 8.65 -15.88
CA LEU A 168 -2.52 7.76 -16.64
C LEU A 168 -3.93 8.35 -16.81
N LEU A 169 -4.44 9.08 -15.82
CA LEU A 169 -5.77 9.68 -15.86
C LEU A 169 -5.84 10.87 -16.83
N GLU A 170 -4.74 11.59 -17.00
CA GLU A 170 -4.63 12.70 -17.96
C GLU A 170 -4.82 12.22 -19.41
N GLU A 171 -4.45 10.99 -19.75
CA GLU A 171 -4.66 10.41 -21.09
C GLU A 171 -6.14 10.27 -21.49
N PHE A 172 -7.08 10.45 -20.55
CA PHE A 172 -8.53 10.45 -20.80
C PHE A 172 -9.11 11.84 -21.05
N TYR A 173 -8.28 12.87 -21.19
CA TYR A 173 -8.65 14.27 -21.39
C TYR A 173 -7.87 14.89 -22.56
#